data_AF-A2IBP7-F1
#
_entry.id   AF-A2IBP7-F1
#
_cell.length_a   1.000
_cell.length_b   1.000
_cell.length_c   1.000
_cell.angle_alpha   90.00
_cell.angle_beta   90.00
_cell.angle_gamma   90.00
#
_symmetry.space_group_name_H-M   'P 1'
#
loop_
_entity.id
_entity.type
_entity.pdbx_description
1 polymer ?
#
loop_
_entity_poly.entity_id
_entity_poly.type
_entity_poly.pdbx_seq_one_letter_code
_entity_poly.pdbx_strand_id
1 'polypeptide(L)'
;WAKATGKNLVGMGRALIAPLRIGLQKAGVPVLLNTALTDLYLEDGVVRGIYVREAGAPESAEPKLIRARKGVILGSGGFEHNQEMRTKYQRQPITTEWTVGAVANTGDGIVAAEKLGAALELMEDAWWGPTVPLVGAPWFALSERNSPGSIIVNMNGKRFMNESMPYVEACHHMYGGQYGQGAGPGENVPAWMVFDQQYRDRYIFAGLQP
;
A
#
# COMPACT_ATOMS: atom_id res chain seq x y z
N TRP A 1 -10.52 -17.80 -25.63
CA TRP A 1 -9.23 -18.52 -25.53
C TRP A 1 -8.99 -19.09 -24.12
N ALA A 2 -8.76 -18.28 -23.08
CA ALA A 2 -8.43 -18.77 -21.73
C ALA A 2 -9.39 -19.83 -21.16
N LYS A 3 -10.71 -19.56 -21.25
CA LYS A 3 -11.77 -20.52 -20.89
C LYS A 3 -11.74 -21.79 -21.74
N ALA A 4 -11.50 -21.66 -23.04
CA ALA A 4 -11.44 -22.80 -23.97
C ALA A 4 -10.18 -23.66 -23.76
N THR A 5 -9.09 -23.08 -23.27
CA THR A 5 -7.83 -23.79 -23.03
C THR A 5 -7.61 -24.18 -21.57
N GLY A 6 -8.58 -23.93 -20.66
CA GLY A 6 -8.43 -24.16 -19.23
C GLY A 6 -7.26 -23.39 -18.58
N LYS A 7 -6.79 -22.30 -19.21
CA LYS A 7 -5.60 -21.57 -18.74
C LYS A 7 -6.01 -20.45 -17.80
N ASN A 8 -5.37 -20.41 -16.63
CA ASN A 8 -5.43 -19.26 -15.74
C ASN A 8 -4.50 -18.15 -16.25
N LEU A 9 -5.02 -17.28 -17.11
CA LEU A 9 -4.27 -16.11 -17.57
C LEU A 9 -4.09 -15.14 -16.41
N VAL A 10 -2.83 -14.77 -16.15
CA VAL A 10 -2.46 -13.77 -15.14
C VAL A 10 -1.91 -12.54 -15.84
N GLY A 11 -2.26 -11.36 -15.32
CA GLY A 11 -1.76 -10.06 -15.80
C GLY A 11 -1.22 -9.22 -14.64
N MET A 12 -0.79 -7.99 -14.94
CA MET A 12 -0.37 -6.98 -13.96
C MET A 12 0.69 -7.54 -12.98
N GLY A 13 0.58 -7.24 -11.68
CA GLY A 13 1.54 -7.67 -10.66
C GLY A 13 1.76 -9.19 -10.61
N ARG A 14 0.74 -10.01 -10.89
CA ARG A 14 0.90 -11.47 -10.93
C ARG A 14 1.80 -11.93 -12.09
N ALA A 15 1.68 -11.29 -13.24
CA ALA A 15 2.55 -11.56 -14.39
C ALA A 15 3.99 -11.06 -14.19
N LEU A 16 4.20 -10.10 -13.29
CA LEU A 16 5.54 -9.65 -12.87
C LEU A 16 6.17 -10.60 -11.83
N ILE A 17 5.43 -10.96 -10.78
CA ILE A 17 5.98 -11.76 -9.67
C ILE A 17 6.20 -13.23 -10.05
N ALA A 18 5.34 -13.81 -10.90
CA ALA A 18 5.48 -15.20 -11.32
C ALA A 18 6.84 -15.53 -11.96
N PRO A 19 7.35 -14.81 -12.96
CA PRO A 19 8.68 -15.08 -13.53
C PRO A 19 9.82 -14.84 -12.53
N LEU A 20 9.71 -13.86 -11.63
CA LEU A 20 10.70 -13.67 -10.57
C LEU A 20 10.78 -14.89 -9.64
N ARG A 21 9.63 -15.44 -9.25
CA ARG A 21 9.57 -16.67 -8.45
C ARG A 21 10.19 -17.85 -9.18
N ILE A 22 9.93 -18.00 -10.47
CA ILE A 22 10.56 -19.03 -11.31
C ILE A 22 12.08 -18.84 -11.36
N GLY A 23 12.55 -17.60 -11.49
CA GLY A 23 13.98 -17.27 -11.47
C GLY A 23 14.66 -17.72 -10.17
N LEU A 24 14.06 -17.41 -9.02
CA LEU A 24 14.56 -17.84 -7.70
C LEU A 24 14.63 -19.36 -7.58
N GLN A 25 13.60 -20.07 -8.04
CA GLN A 25 13.57 -21.54 -8.06
C GLN A 25 14.70 -22.12 -8.93
N LYS A 26 14.87 -21.61 -10.16
CA LYS A 26 15.94 -22.06 -11.08
C LYS A 26 17.34 -21.79 -10.53
N ALA A 27 17.51 -20.69 -9.78
CA ALA A 27 18.77 -20.33 -9.15
C ALA A 27 19.00 -21.06 -7.81
N GLY A 28 18.06 -21.89 -7.34
CA GLY A 28 18.17 -22.58 -6.05
C GLY A 28 18.14 -21.64 -4.84
N VAL A 29 17.55 -20.45 -4.98
CA VAL A 29 17.45 -19.47 -3.88
C VAL A 29 16.23 -19.84 -3.02
N PRO A 30 16.42 -20.16 -1.72
CA PRO A 30 15.29 -20.50 -0.85
C PRO A 30 14.42 -19.28 -0.60
N VAL A 31 13.10 -19.49 -0.63
CA VAL A 31 12.13 -18.48 -0.22
C VAL A 31 11.33 -19.04 0.93
N LEU A 32 11.61 -18.52 2.12
CA LEU A 32 10.93 -18.89 3.34
C LEU A 32 9.63 -18.10 3.44
N LEU A 33 8.50 -18.79 3.34
CA LEU A 33 7.19 -18.22 3.61
C LEU A 33 6.91 -18.29 5.11
N ASN A 34 5.91 -17.54 5.59
CA ASN A 34 5.50 -17.54 7.00
C ASN A 34 6.70 -17.31 7.94
N THR A 35 7.65 -16.45 7.54
CA THR A 35 8.89 -16.19 8.27
C THR A 35 8.99 -14.68 8.44
N ALA A 36 8.36 -14.14 9.49
CA ALA A 36 8.26 -12.72 9.75
C ALA A 36 9.55 -12.19 10.38
N LEU A 37 10.04 -11.04 9.89
CA LEU A 37 11.14 -10.30 10.52
C LEU A 37 10.67 -9.76 11.87
N THR A 38 11.48 -9.93 12.92
CA THR A 38 11.20 -9.32 14.23
C THR A 38 12.25 -8.30 14.63
N ASP A 39 13.52 -8.53 14.29
CA ASP A 39 14.59 -7.55 14.51
C ASP A 39 15.82 -7.82 13.64
N LEU A 40 16.75 -6.86 13.59
CA LEU A 40 18.06 -6.99 12.98
C LEU A 40 19.06 -7.55 14.01
N TYR A 41 19.92 -8.47 13.58
CA TYR A 41 20.99 -9.00 14.43
C TYR A 41 22.29 -8.23 14.20
N LEU A 42 22.84 -7.66 15.28
CA LEU A 42 24.10 -6.94 15.29
C LEU A 42 25.21 -7.76 15.94
N GLU A 43 26.40 -7.61 15.37
CA GLU A 43 27.64 -8.12 15.92
C GLU A 43 28.72 -7.08 15.60
N ASP A 44 29.39 -6.57 16.63
CA ASP A 44 30.42 -5.52 16.52
C ASP A 44 29.97 -4.27 15.74
N GLY A 45 28.72 -3.84 15.97
CA GLY A 45 28.14 -2.68 15.30
C GLY A 45 27.76 -2.90 13.83
N VAL A 46 27.87 -4.13 13.31
CA VAL A 46 27.52 -4.48 11.93
C VAL A 46 26.30 -5.39 11.92
N VAL A 47 25.36 -5.14 11.01
CA VAL A 47 24.23 -6.06 10.79
C VAL A 47 24.74 -7.37 10.17
N ARG A 48 24.60 -8.46 10.91
CA ARG A 48 25.06 -9.81 10.53
C ARG A 48 23.93 -10.82 10.39
N GLY A 49 22.68 -10.39 10.44
CA GLY A 49 21.54 -11.27 10.25
C GLY A 49 20.21 -10.64 10.61
N ILE A 50 19.20 -11.49 10.70
CA ILE A 50 17.84 -11.14 11.12
C ILE A 50 17.34 -12.14 12.14
N TYR A 51 16.54 -11.65 13.08
CA TYR A 51 15.68 -12.45 13.91
C TYR A 51 14.34 -12.61 13.20
N VAL A 52 13.85 -13.85 13.16
CA VAL A 52 12.59 -14.19 12.52
C VAL A 52 11.71 -15.05 13.40
N ARG A 53 10.40 -14.93 13.23
CA ARG A 53 9.42 -15.79 13.85
C ARG A 53 8.53 -16.43 12.78
N GLU A 54 8.08 -17.65 13.03
CA GLU A 54 7.07 -18.27 12.17
C GLU A 54 5.76 -17.49 12.25
N ALA A 55 5.13 -17.19 11.11
CA ALA A 55 3.89 -16.42 11.09
C ALA A 55 2.78 -17.18 11.84
N GLY A 56 2.13 -16.50 12.79
CA GLY A 56 1.12 -17.09 13.67
C GLY A 56 1.67 -17.81 14.91
N ALA A 57 2.99 -17.87 15.10
CA ALA A 57 3.54 -18.35 16.36
C ALA A 57 3.21 -17.37 17.51
N PRO A 58 3.00 -17.87 18.75
CA PRO A 58 2.76 -17.02 19.91
C PRO A 58 3.86 -15.98 20.11
N GLU A 59 3.53 -14.83 20.71
CA GLU A 59 4.53 -13.80 21.01
C GLU A 59 5.64 -14.29 21.95
N SER A 60 5.36 -15.30 22.77
CA SER A 60 6.31 -15.98 23.64
C SER A 60 7.27 -16.91 22.92
N ALA A 61 7.06 -17.20 21.62
CA ALA A 61 7.97 -18.06 20.87
C ALA A 61 9.29 -17.33 20.61
N GLU A 62 10.40 -17.94 21.03
CA GLU A 62 11.74 -17.41 20.81
C GLU A 62 12.02 -17.20 19.31
N PRO A 63 12.51 -16.02 18.88
CA PRO A 63 12.84 -15.77 17.50
C PRO A 63 14.07 -16.60 17.08
N LYS A 64 14.06 -17.08 15.84
CA LYS A 64 15.17 -17.81 15.23
C LYS A 64 16.12 -16.82 14.57
N LEU A 65 17.43 -17.02 14.75
CA LEU A 65 18.46 -16.23 14.07
C LEU A 65 18.76 -16.81 12.69
N ILE A 66 18.67 -15.98 11.65
CA ILE A 66 19.23 -16.26 10.32
C ILE A 66 20.43 -15.34 10.11
N ARG A 67 21.64 -15.91 10.04
CA ARG A 67 22.87 -15.15 9.82
C ARG A 67 23.08 -14.83 8.33
N ALA A 68 23.54 -13.62 8.06
CA ALA A 68 23.90 -13.13 6.74
C ALA A 68 25.40 -12.81 6.69
N ARG A 69 26.12 -13.44 5.76
CA ARG A 69 27.58 -13.25 5.63
C ARG A 69 27.97 -11.90 5.05
N LYS A 70 27.14 -11.34 4.17
CA LYS A 70 27.45 -10.12 3.39
C LYS A 70 26.63 -8.91 3.80
N GLY A 71 25.35 -9.11 4.07
CA GLY A 71 24.44 -8.04 4.45
C GLY A 71 22.98 -8.50 4.38
N VAL A 72 22.10 -7.62 4.83
CA VAL A 72 20.65 -7.79 4.82
C VAL A 72 20.07 -6.71 3.90
N ILE A 73 19.18 -7.11 2.99
CA ILE A 73 18.44 -6.17 2.13
C ILE A 73 17.00 -6.13 2.63
N LEU A 74 16.53 -4.96 3.03
CA LEU A 74 15.15 -4.74 3.44
C LEU A 74 14.30 -4.41 2.22
N GLY A 75 13.45 -5.36 1.82
CA GLY A 75 12.43 -5.20 0.78
C GLY A 75 11.04 -5.48 1.32
N SER A 76 10.74 -4.99 2.52
CA SER A 76 9.59 -5.41 3.35
C SER A 76 8.30 -4.61 3.13
N GLY A 77 8.22 -3.75 2.11
CA GLY A 77 7.07 -2.88 1.89
C GLY A 77 7.03 -1.68 2.85
N GLY A 78 5.86 -1.04 2.92
CA GLY A 78 5.60 0.15 3.73
C GLY A 78 4.92 -0.14 5.07
N PHE A 79 4.23 0.87 5.59
CA PHE A 79 3.52 0.85 6.89
C PHE A 79 2.02 1.14 6.73
N GLU A 80 1.45 0.95 5.54
CA GLU A 80 0.08 1.33 5.23
C GLU A 80 -1.00 0.55 6.01
N HIS A 81 -0.65 -0.60 6.61
CA HIS A 81 -1.50 -1.33 7.56
C HIS A 81 -1.10 -1.14 9.02
N ASN A 82 -0.24 -0.17 9.34
CA ASN A 82 0.12 0.20 10.71
C ASN A 82 -0.54 1.53 11.11
N GLN A 83 -1.63 1.44 11.88
CA GLN A 83 -2.40 2.61 12.31
C GLN A 83 -1.58 3.61 13.13
N GLU A 84 -0.69 3.12 13.99
CA GLU A 84 0.14 3.97 14.86
C GLU A 84 1.14 4.78 14.03
N MET A 85 1.86 4.13 13.10
CA MET A 85 2.79 4.83 12.22
C MET A 85 2.07 5.82 11.30
N ARG A 86 0.91 5.44 10.74
CA ARG A 86 0.09 6.36 9.94
C ARG A 86 -0.35 7.57 10.74
N THR A 87 -0.81 7.37 11.98
CA THR A 87 -1.21 8.46 12.87
C THR A 87 -0.02 9.35 13.26
N LYS A 88 1.16 8.76 13.47
CA LYS A 88 2.39 9.47 13.85
C LYS A 88 2.89 10.36 12.71
N TYR A 89 2.92 9.83 11.49
CA TYR A 89 3.62 10.49 10.38
C TYR A 89 2.71 11.19 9.39
N GLN A 90 1.47 10.71 9.18
CA GLN A 90 0.60 11.18 8.10
C GLN A 90 -0.54 12.06 8.63
N ARG A 91 -0.96 13.01 7.80
CA ARG A 91 -2.00 13.98 8.14
C ARG A 91 -3.37 13.31 8.32
N GLN A 92 -4.10 13.72 9.35
CA GLN A 92 -5.47 13.27 9.59
C GLN A 92 -6.46 13.85 8.57
N PRO A 93 -7.61 13.22 8.28
CA PRO A 93 -8.02 11.90 8.77
C PRO A 93 -7.19 10.80 8.11
N ILE A 94 -6.64 9.85 8.90
CA ILE A 94 -5.87 8.72 8.39
C ILE A 94 -6.23 7.41 9.07
N THR A 95 -6.47 6.38 8.27
CA THR A 95 -6.79 5.02 8.71
C THR A 95 -6.06 3.97 7.87
N THR A 96 -6.06 2.72 8.33
CA THR A 96 -5.69 1.52 7.56
C THR A 96 -6.87 0.95 6.75
N GLU A 97 -8.11 1.33 7.05
CA GLU A 97 -9.31 0.71 6.45
C GLU A 97 -9.44 0.95 4.94
N TRP A 98 -8.90 2.06 4.43
CA TRP A 98 -8.99 2.47 3.03
C TRP A 98 -7.71 2.22 2.21
N THR A 99 -6.70 1.55 2.78
CA THR A 99 -5.53 1.17 2.00
C THR A 99 -5.81 -0.07 1.16
N VAL A 100 -5.31 -0.09 -0.07
CA VAL A 100 -5.31 -1.26 -0.96
C VAL A 100 -3.97 -1.99 -0.97
N GLY A 101 -3.03 -1.57 -0.10
CA GLY A 101 -1.74 -2.23 0.07
C GLY A 101 -1.86 -3.61 0.69
N ALA A 102 -0.76 -4.36 0.64
CA ALA A 102 -0.73 -5.72 1.18
C ALA A 102 -0.92 -5.68 2.70
N VAL A 103 -1.83 -6.50 3.23
CA VAL A 103 -2.17 -6.55 4.68
C VAL A 103 -0.97 -6.81 5.59
N ALA A 104 0.10 -7.42 5.06
CA ALA A 104 1.33 -7.69 5.79
C ALA A 104 2.29 -6.49 5.88
N ASN A 105 1.98 -5.35 5.25
CA ASN A 105 2.85 -4.17 5.26
C ASN A 105 2.59 -3.32 6.51
N THR A 106 3.24 -3.71 7.60
CA THR A 106 3.10 -3.09 8.94
C THR A 106 4.31 -2.24 9.35
N GLY A 107 5.26 -2.02 8.44
CA GLY A 107 6.44 -1.19 8.69
C GLY A 107 7.59 -1.87 9.42
N ASP A 108 7.56 -3.20 9.57
CA ASP A 108 8.51 -3.94 10.42
C ASP A 108 9.99 -3.67 10.08
N GLY A 109 10.33 -3.62 8.79
CA GLY A 109 11.69 -3.30 8.35
C GLY A 109 12.10 -1.86 8.62
N ILE A 110 11.15 -0.91 8.54
CA ILE A 110 11.38 0.50 8.86
C ILE A 110 11.67 0.63 10.36
N VAL A 111 10.84 0.03 11.21
CA VAL A 111 11.00 0.04 12.67
C VAL A 111 12.31 -0.62 13.07
N ALA A 112 12.66 -1.77 12.49
CA ALA A 112 13.91 -2.47 12.80
C ALA A 112 15.14 -1.62 12.41
N ALA A 113 15.09 -0.90 11.29
CA ALA A 113 16.17 -0.01 10.88
C ALA A 113 16.24 1.27 11.74
N GLU A 114 15.10 1.90 12.05
CA GLU A 114 15.00 3.10 12.89
C GLU A 114 15.60 2.85 14.29
N LYS A 115 15.36 1.66 14.88
CA LYS A 115 15.97 1.24 16.16
C LYS A 115 17.51 1.29 16.16
N LEU A 116 18.14 1.13 14.99
CA LEU A 116 19.60 1.18 14.84
C LEU A 116 20.11 2.58 14.46
N GLY A 117 19.23 3.59 14.47
CA GLY A 117 19.56 4.97 14.11
C GLY A 117 19.53 5.25 12.61
N ALA A 118 18.88 4.42 11.80
CA ALA A 118 18.65 4.74 10.39
C ALA A 118 17.79 6.01 10.27
N ALA A 119 18.19 6.93 9.39
CA ALA A 119 17.37 8.08 9.06
C ALA A 119 16.10 7.64 8.32
N LEU A 120 14.99 8.30 8.63
CA LEU A 120 13.72 8.15 7.92
C LEU A 120 13.44 9.42 7.12
N GLU A 121 12.81 9.28 5.96
CA GLU A 121 12.46 10.39 5.07
C GLU A 121 11.12 10.10 4.39
N LEU A 122 10.38 11.16 4.04
CA LEU A 122 9.09 11.09 3.33
C LEU A 122 8.01 10.24 4.02
N MET A 123 8.08 10.12 5.35
CA MET A 123 7.13 9.31 6.13
C MET A 123 5.73 9.95 6.16
N GLU A 124 5.66 11.25 5.94
CA GLU A 124 4.43 12.04 5.87
C GLU A 124 3.65 11.85 4.56
N ASP A 125 4.25 11.20 3.56
CA ASP A 125 3.65 11.02 2.24
C ASP A 125 3.40 9.54 1.91
N ALA A 126 2.73 9.28 0.78
CA ALA A 126 2.49 7.94 0.28
C ALA A 126 2.22 7.95 -1.23
N TRP A 127 2.20 6.76 -1.82
CA TRP A 127 1.53 6.55 -3.10
C TRP A 127 0.02 6.61 -2.89
N TRP A 128 -0.50 7.83 -2.76
CA TRP A 128 -1.92 8.08 -2.51
C TRP A 128 -2.78 7.69 -3.70
N GLY A 129 -4.07 7.50 -3.46
CA GLY A 129 -5.07 7.59 -4.51
C GLY A 129 -6.47 7.58 -3.93
N PRO A 130 -7.44 8.23 -4.61
CA PRO A 130 -8.82 8.24 -4.14
C PRO A 130 -9.36 6.82 -4.03
N THR A 131 -9.96 6.52 -2.88
CA THR A 131 -10.49 5.18 -2.59
C THR A 131 -11.99 5.26 -2.37
N VAL A 132 -12.73 4.33 -2.99
CA VAL A 132 -14.14 4.10 -2.70
C VAL A 132 -14.25 3.03 -1.60
N PRO A 133 -14.85 3.31 -0.44
CA PRO A 133 -15.13 2.28 0.55
C PRO A 133 -16.20 1.34 0.00
N LEU A 134 -15.88 0.06 -0.14
CA LEU A 134 -16.83 -0.99 -0.50
C LEU A 134 -16.93 -2.02 0.62
N VAL A 135 -18.00 -2.82 0.58
CA VAL A 135 -18.12 -3.99 1.44
C VAL A 135 -16.99 -4.98 1.12
N GLY A 136 -16.22 -5.38 2.13
CA GLY A 136 -15.14 -6.36 2.01
C GLY A 136 -13.76 -5.73 1.85
N ALA A 137 -13.52 -4.98 0.77
CA ALA A 137 -12.22 -4.34 0.53
C ALA A 137 -12.38 -2.97 -0.16
N PRO A 138 -11.57 -1.96 0.20
CA PRO A 138 -11.55 -0.68 -0.49
C PRO A 138 -11.20 -0.84 -1.98
N TRP A 139 -11.76 0.03 -2.82
CA TRP A 139 -11.44 0.10 -4.24
C TRP A 139 -10.61 1.34 -4.56
N PHE A 140 -9.42 1.13 -5.13
CA PHE A 140 -8.58 2.23 -5.61
C PHE A 140 -9.17 2.80 -6.91
N ALA A 141 -9.80 3.96 -6.83
CA ALA A 141 -10.52 4.60 -7.93
C ALA A 141 -9.55 5.30 -8.89
N LEU A 142 -8.93 4.51 -9.77
CA LEU A 142 -8.01 5.01 -10.77
C LEU A 142 -8.75 5.53 -12.01
N SER A 143 -9.51 4.65 -12.66
CA SER A 143 -10.18 4.92 -13.95
C SER A 143 -11.57 5.52 -13.80
N GLU A 144 -12.19 5.31 -12.65
CA GLU A 144 -13.55 5.78 -12.38
C GLU A 144 -13.54 7.31 -12.32
N ARG A 145 -12.66 7.85 -11.50
CA ARG A 145 -12.56 9.29 -11.27
C ARG A 145 -12.31 10.08 -12.56
N ASN A 146 -11.48 9.58 -13.46
CA ASN A 146 -11.09 10.34 -14.65
C ASN A 146 -12.00 10.11 -15.88
N SER A 147 -13.06 9.31 -15.75
CA SER A 147 -13.99 9.04 -16.85
C SER A 147 -15.01 10.18 -17.04
N PRO A 148 -15.33 10.58 -18.29
CA PRO A 148 -16.26 11.68 -18.59
C PRO A 148 -17.64 11.52 -17.95
N GLY A 149 -18.23 12.63 -17.48
CA GLY A 149 -19.55 12.63 -16.86
C GLY A 149 -19.56 12.36 -15.35
N SER A 150 -18.38 12.20 -14.75
CA SER A 150 -18.22 12.21 -13.29
C SER A 150 -17.57 13.50 -12.79
N ILE A 151 -17.92 13.90 -11.57
CA ILE A 151 -17.28 14.98 -10.83
C ILE A 151 -17.01 14.54 -9.39
N ILE A 152 -16.04 15.16 -8.73
CA ILE A 152 -15.82 14.98 -7.28
C ILE A 152 -16.08 16.28 -6.54
N VAL A 153 -16.92 16.21 -5.51
CA VAL A 153 -17.28 17.35 -4.65
C VAL A 153 -16.96 17.06 -3.19
N ASN A 154 -16.59 18.09 -2.45
CA ASN A 154 -16.43 18.00 -1.00
C ASN A 154 -17.80 18.00 -0.29
N MET A 155 -17.78 17.96 1.05
CA MET A 155 -19.00 17.96 1.87
C MET A 155 -19.86 19.23 1.75
N ASN A 156 -19.33 20.31 1.19
CA ASN A 156 -20.07 21.53 0.87
C ASN A 156 -20.65 21.54 -0.56
N GLY A 157 -20.55 20.42 -1.29
CA GLY A 157 -21.01 20.32 -2.67
C GLY A 157 -20.15 21.08 -3.68
N LYS A 158 -18.91 21.44 -3.33
CA LYS A 158 -18.00 22.19 -4.20
C LYS A 158 -16.94 21.28 -4.81
N ARG A 159 -16.70 21.43 -6.11
CA ARG A 159 -15.53 20.83 -6.78
C ARG A 159 -14.26 21.51 -6.29
N PHE A 160 -13.19 20.74 -6.09
CA PHE A 160 -11.93 21.23 -5.51
C PHE A 160 -10.69 20.78 -6.30
N MET A 161 -10.85 20.00 -7.37
CA MET A 161 -9.75 19.53 -8.22
C MET A 161 -10.24 19.21 -9.63
N ASN A 162 -9.28 18.99 -10.54
CA ASN A 162 -9.51 18.33 -11.82
C ASN A 162 -9.52 16.81 -11.63
N GLU A 163 -10.66 16.16 -11.89
CA GLU A 163 -10.86 14.73 -11.69
C GLU A 163 -10.00 13.84 -12.62
N SER A 164 -9.34 14.40 -13.64
CA SER A 164 -8.42 13.67 -14.51
C SER A 164 -6.93 13.87 -14.16
N MET A 165 -6.59 14.63 -13.11
CA MET A 165 -5.18 14.84 -12.70
C MET A 165 -4.52 13.56 -12.18
N PRO A 166 -3.18 13.48 -12.01
CA PRO A 166 -2.52 12.33 -11.39
C PRO A 166 -3.13 11.98 -10.01
N TYR A 167 -3.21 10.69 -9.70
CA TYR A 167 -3.95 10.22 -8.51
C TYR A 167 -3.32 10.65 -7.17
N VAL A 168 -1.99 10.82 -7.12
CA VAL A 168 -1.30 11.34 -5.93
C VAL A 168 -1.72 12.78 -5.68
N GLU A 169 -1.63 13.61 -6.72
CA GLU A 169 -2.06 15.02 -6.69
C GLU A 169 -3.54 15.15 -6.33
N ALA A 170 -4.40 14.25 -6.83
CA ALA A 170 -5.81 14.23 -6.47
C ALA A 170 -6.01 14.09 -4.96
N CYS A 171 -5.28 13.17 -4.31
CA CYS A 171 -5.33 13.03 -2.86
C CYS A 171 -4.64 14.19 -2.11
N HIS A 172 -3.56 14.76 -2.64
CA HIS A 172 -2.99 15.98 -2.09
C HIS A 172 -4.02 17.13 -2.09
N HIS A 173 -4.82 17.26 -3.16
CA HIS A 173 -5.96 18.19 -3.20
C HIS A 173 -7.11 17.78 -2.25
N MET A 174 -7.31 16.49 -2.01
CA MET A 174 -8.27 16.03 -1.00
C MET A 174 -7.87 16.46 0.41
N TYR A 175 -6.59 16.32 0.78
CA TYR A 175 -6.09 16.82 2.06
C TYR A 175 -5.93 18.35 2.09
N GLY A 176 -5.68 18.98 0.94
CA GLY A 176 -5.42 20.42 0.83
C GLY A 176 -4.03 20.82 1.32
N GLY A 177 -3.68 22.11 1.19
CA GLY A 177 -2.33 22.60 1.42
C GLY A 177 -1.31 22.19 0.34
N GLN A 178 -0.02 22.49 0.57
CA GLN A 178 1.04 22.17 -0.40
C GLN A 178 1.39 20.68 -0.30
N TYR A 179 1.21 19.93 -1.39
CA TYR A 179 1.42 18.48 -1.44
C TYR A 179 0.61 17.70 -0.38
N GLY A 180 -0.61 18.15 -0.07
CA GLY A 180 -1.46 17.54 0.94
C GLY A 180 -1.07 17.87 2.39
N GLN A 181 -0.02 18.66 2.60
CA GLN A 181 0.50 18.98 3.93
C GLN A 181 -0.05 20.32 4.44
N GLY A 182 -0.30 20.38 5.75
CA GLY A 182 -0.85 21.57 6.39
C GLY A 182 -1.24 21.32 7.84
N ALA A 183 -1.59 22.41 8.54
CA ALA A 183 -2.11 22.33 9.91
C ALA A 183 -3.54 21.80 9.92
N GLY A 184 -3.88 21.02 10.95
CA GLY A 184 -5.22 20.47 11.12
C GLY A 184 -5.56 19.34 10.14
N PRO A 185 -6.82 18.88 10.15
CA PRO A 185 -7.27 17.77 9.31
C PRO A 185 -7.29 18.16 7.83
N GLY A 186 -7.39 17.14 6.98
CA GLY A 186 -7.59 17.29 5.55
C GLY A 186 -8.90 18.03 5.23
N GLU A 187 -8.85 18.83 4.16
CA GLU A 187 -9.91 19.80 3.84
C GLU A 187 -11.14 19.18 3.15
N ASN A 188 -10.93 18.14 2.34
CA ASN A 188 -11.95 17.55 1.46
C ASN A 188 -12.02 16.02 1.62
N VAL A 189 -11.82 15.53 2.84
CA VAL A 189 -11.94 14.11 3.19
C VAL A 189 -13.02 13.92 4.27
N PRO A 190 -14.11 13.18 4.00
CA PRO A 190 -14.43 12.49 2.76
C PRO A 190 -14.90 13.43 1.64
N ALA A 191 -15.01 12.88 0.43
CA ALA A 191 -15.58 13.52 -0.76
C ALA A 191 -16.58 12.58 -1.45
N TRP A 192 -17.41 13.14 -2.32
CA TRP A 192 -18.42 12.41 -3.08
C TRP A 192 -18.08 12.42 -4.57
N MET A 193 -18.03 11.24 -5.18
CA MET A 193 -18.03 11.11 -6.63
C MET A 193 -19.47 11.08 -7.12
N VAL A 194 -19.83 12.02 -7.98
CA VAL A 194 -21.19 12.22 -8.51
C VAL A 194 -21.16 11.96 -10.01
N PHE A 195 -22.08 11.14 -10.49
CA PHE A 195 -22.26 10.80 -11.90
C PHE A 195 -23.72 10.39 -12.15
N ASP A 196 -24.12 10.36 -13.42
CA ASP A 196 -25.48 9.98 -13.83
C ASP A 196 -25.54 8.57 -14.44
N GLN A 197 -26.73 8.16 -14.91
CA GLN A 197 -26.91 6.87 -15.56
C GLN A 197 -26.06 6.71 -16.83
N GLN A 198 -25.84 7.79 -17.59
CA GLN A 198 -25.05 7.73 -18.82
C GLN A 198 -23.60 7.36 -18.54
N TYR A 199 -23.03 7.85 -17.44
CA TYR A 199 -21.72 7.42 -16.98
C TYR A 199 -21.72 5.91 -16.69
N ARG A 200 -22.69 5.43 -15.91
CA ARG A 200 -22.74 4.03 -15.46
C ARG A 200 -22.95 3.04 -16.62
N ASP A 201 -23.67 3.45 -17.65
CA ASP A 201 -23.93 2.65 -18.86
C ASP A 201 -22.74 2.59 -19.83
N ARG A 202 -21.69 3.41 -19.61
CA ARG A 202 -20.56 3.54 -20.55
C ARG A 202 -19.23 3.10 -19.96
N TYR A 203 -19.03 3.25 -18.65
CA TYR A 203 -17.73 3.06 -18.02
C TYR A 203 -17.77 1.97 -16.96
N ILE A 204 -16.64 1.26 -16.84
CA ILE A 204 -16.41 0.32 -15.74
C ILE A 204 -16.41 1.12 -14.44
N PHE A 205 -17.08 0.61 -13.42
CA PHE A 205 -17.07 1.19 -12.08
C PHE A 205 -16.80 0.12 -11.04
N ALA A 206 -15.70 0.25 -10.30
CA ALA A 206 -15.35 -0.67 -9.24
C ALA A 206 -15.27 -2.14 -9.70
N GLY A 207 -14.72 -2.36 -10.90
CA GLY A 207 -14.60 -3.67 -11.52
C GLY A 207 -15.89 -4.21 -12.16
N LEU A 208 -17.02 -3.51 -12.01
CA LEU A 208 -18.28 -3.86 -12.64
C LEU A 208 -18.29 -3.28 -14.06
N GLN A 209 -18.55 -4.15 -15.05
CA GLN A 209 -18.76 -3.71 -16.43
C GLN A 209 -20.05 -2.84 -16.52
N PRO A 210 -20.14 -1.98 -17.55
CA PRO A 210 -21.39 -1.40 -17.99
C PRO A 210 -22.53 -2.41 -18.01
#